data_AF-A0A835Q7T0-F1
#
_entry.id   AF-A0A835Q7T0-F1
#
_cell.length_a   1.000
_cell.length_b   1.000
_cell.length_c   1.000
_cell.angle_alpha   90.00
_cell.angle_beta   90.00
_cell.angle_gamma   90.00
#
_symmetry.space_group_name_H-M   'P 1'
#
loop_
_entity.id
_entity.type
_entity.pdbx_description
1 polymer ?
#
loop_
_entity_poly.entity_id
_entity_poly.type
_entity_poly.pdbx_seq_one_letter_code
_entity_poly.pdbx_strand_id
1 'polypeptide(L)'
;MGPLVSNGTELTVLRHCLPLLGLLLFLCAIGKGQIQATQACSPPPLDVVSAPPLNAVVSRLAFGSCANQSARQPIWDAIVEFDPQVFIWLGDNIYGDNRRPLRLFGVEATIGPWKNTPRFFPSTEVELRRRYQLAKSQPGYGRLRQRTRVIGTWDDHDYGLNDAGKEFGGKNISQRLLLDFLDEPEDSPRRKQAGVYASYVFGPHGQQVKVILLDTRYHRDPLSSDGTILGKSQWEWLEKELYGPETEITIIASSIQVVSNLSATTGPFFYMESWGRFPKERSASTN
;
A
#
# COMPACT_ATOMS: atom_id res chain seq x y z
N MET A 1 -37.14 38.70 35.23
CA MET A 1 -37.92 37.52 34.81
C MET A 1 -37.91 37.51 33.29
N GLY A 2 -37.26 36.52 32.67
CA GLY A 2 -37.35 36.30 31.20
C GLY A 2 -38.71 35.69 30.82
N PRO A 3 -38.86 35.09 29.62
CA PRO A 3 -37.85 34.82 28.59
C PRO A 3 -38.32 35.08 27.11
N LEU A 4 -37.40 35.23 26.13
CA LEU A 4 -37.07 34.32 24.99
C LEU A 4 -38.23 34.12 23.96
N VAL A 5 -38.09 34.04 22.61
CA VAL A 5 -36.96 33.63 21.74
C VAL A 5 -37.34 33.76 20.24
N SER A 6 -36.31 34.01 19.40
CA SER A 6 -36.12 33.67 17.95
C SER A 6 -37.12 34.16 16.89
N ASN A 7 -36.82 34.29 15.59
CA ASN A 7 -35.84 33.66 14.70
C ASN A 7 -35.59 34.60 13.50
N GLY A 8 -34.40 34.54 12.89
CA GLY A 8 -34.11 35.19 11.60
C GLY A 8 -34.37 34.26 10.41
N THR A 9 -34.44 34.82 9.20
CA THR A 9 -33.81 34.26 7.98
C THR A 9 -33.79 35.29 6.84
N GLU A 10 -32.79 35.12 5.97
CA GLU A 10 -32.33 35.89 4.82
C GLU A 10 -33.37 36.15 3.71
N LEU A 11 -33.09 37.06 2.75
CA LEU A 11 -32.50 36.70 1.44
C LEU A 11 -32.48 37.85 0.40
N THR A 12 -31.39 37.84 -0.38
CA THR A 12 -31.21 38.34 -1.77
C THR A 12 -31.06 39.84 -1.98
N VAL A 13 -30.05 40.25 -2.77
CA VAL A 13 -30.25 40.72 -4.15
C VAL A 13 -28.93 40.63 -4.96
N LEU A 14 -29.15 40.28 -6.22
CA LEU A 14 -28.27 40.03 -7.34
C LEU A 14 -27.61 41.30 -7.95
N ARG A 15 -26.34 41.13 -8.36
CA ARG A 15 -25.76 41.42 -9.70
C ARG A 15 -25.58 42.85 -10.27
N HIS A 16 -24.36 43.01 -10.81
CA HIS A 16 -23.87 43.75 -12.00
C HIS A 16 -23.21 45.13 -11.81
N CYS A 17 -21.90 45.23 -12.07
CA CYS A 17 -21.27 45.90 -13.24
C CYS A 17 -19.73 45.99 -13.09
N LEU A 18 -19.02 45.91 -14.22
CA LEU A 18 -17.55 46.04 -14.35
C LEU A 18 -17.08 47.54 -14.29
N PRO A 19 -15.84 47.91 -14.71
CA PRO A 19 -14.60 47.95 -13.91
C PRO A 19 -13.92 49.34 -13.97
N LEU A 20 -12.95 49.69 -13.11
CA LEU A 20 -11.90 50.65 -13.47
C LEU A 20 -10.72 50.72 -12.49
N LEU A 21 -9.53 50.83 -13.09
CA LEU A 21 -8.21 51.14 -12.53
C LEU A 21 -8.23 52.28 -11.50
N GLY A 22 -7.35 52.22 -10.51
CA GLY A 22 -6.99 53.40 -9.70
C GLY A 22 -6.08 53.11 -8.52
N LEU A 23 -4.78 53.30 -8.75
CA LEU A 23 -3.70 53.37 -7.77
C LEU A 23 -4.04 54.31 -6.60
N LEU A 24 -3.90 53.86 -5.35
CA LEU A 24 -3.84 54.73 -4.17
C LEU A 24 -2.79 54.21 -3.18
N LEU A 25 -1.63 54.85 -3.23
CA LEU A 25 -0.60 54.84 -2.19
C LEU A 25 -1.15 55.53 -0.95
N PHE A 26 -1.26 54.79 0.16
CA PHE A 26 -1.37 55.38 1.49
C PHE A 26 -0.05 55.16 2.24
N LEU A 27 0.73 56.23 2.32
CA LEU A 27 1.77 56.40 3.33
C LEU A 27 1.06 56.68 4.66
N CYS A 28 1.17 55.77 5.63
CA CYS A 28 0.83 56.07 7.02
C CYS A 28 2.03 55.80 7.92
N ALA A 29 2.33 56.81 8.74
CA ALA A 29 3.54 56.98 9.51
C ALA A 29 3.67 55.97 10.66
N ILE A 30 4.93 55.65 10.95
CA ILE A 30 5.40 54.71 11.97
C ILE A 30 5.10 55.27 13.36
N GLY A 31 4.14 54.65 14.06
CA GLY A 31 4.01 54.74 15.51
C GLY A 31 4.91 53.71 16.18
N LYS A 32 5.90 54.16 16.96
CA LYS A 32 6.77 53.30 17.79
C LYS A 32 5.96 52.71 18.96
N GLY A 33 5.25 51.62 18.71
CA GLY A 33 4.73 50.73 19.74
C GLY A 33 5.63 49.50 19.85
N GLN A 34 6.32 49.32 20.99
CA GLN A 34 6.99 48.06 21.29
C GLN A 34 5.93 46.97 21.47
N ILE A 35 5.75 46.13 20.45
CA ILE A 35 5.04 44.86 20.59
C ILE A 35 5.98 43.91 21.32
N GLN A 36 5.69 43.63 22.59
CA GLN A 36 6.27 42.47 23.26
C GLN A 36 5.78 41.22 22.53
N ALA A 37 6.72 40.52 21.89
CA ALA A 37 6.47 39.21 21.34
C ALA A 37 6.04 38.29 22.49
N THR A 38 4.78 37.88 22.51
CA THR A 38 4.34 36.75 23.31
C THR A 38 5.17 35.56 22.86
N GLN A 39 6.01 35.05 23.75
CA GLN A 39 6.75 33.80 23.56
C GLN A 39 5.72 32.73 23.21
N ALA A 40 5.68 32.34 21.94
CA ALA A 40 4.91 31.19 21.52
C ALA A 40 5.47 30.00 22.29
N CYS A 41 4.62 29.33 23.05
CA CYS A 41 4.97 28.09 23.72
C CYS A 41 5.44 27.13 22.63
N SER A 42 6.74 26.84 22.59
CA SER A 42 7.29 25.86 21.67
C SER A 42 6.55 24.53 21.92
N PRO A 43 6.04 23.85 20.88
CA PRO A 43 5.51 22.51 21.09
C PRO A 43 6.62 21.66 21.72
N PRO A 44 6.28 20.76 22.67
CA PRO A 44 7.27 19.83 23.21
C PRO A 44 7.95 19.10 22.03
N PRO A 45 9.24 18.74 22.16
CA PRO A 45 9.90 17.91 21.16
C PRO A 45 8.99 16.71 20.88
N LEU A 46 8.66 16.48 19.61
CA LEU A 46 7.97 15.26 19.23
C LEU A 46 8.91 14.13 19.62
N ASP A 47 8.62 13.45 20.73
CA ASP A 47 9.23 12.17 21.02
C ASP A 47 9.09 11.35 19.74
N VAL A 48 10.22 10.95 19.17
CA VAL A 48 10.25 10.05 18.03
C VAL A 48 9.67 8.76 18.57
N VAL A 49 8.35 8.59 18.45
CA VAL A 49 7.65 7.38 18.88
C VAL A 49 8.18 6.25 18.00
N SER A 50 9.22 5.56 18.45
CA SER A 50 9.77 4.44 17.71
C SER A 50 8.73 3.34 17.65
N ALA A 51 8.57 2.70 16.49
CA ALA A 51 7.73 1.52 16.35
C ALA A 51 8.03 0.50 17.47
N PRO A 52 6.99 -0.20 17.98
CA PRO A 52 7.15 -1.07 19.15
C PRO A 52 8.28 -2.09 18.96
N PRO A 53 9.05 -2.39 20.03
CA PRO A 53 10.09 -3.40 19.96
C PRO A 53 9.47 -4.78 19.74
N LEU A 54 10.21 -5.68 19.08
CA LEU A 54 9.69 -7.00 18.70
C LEU A 54 9.22 -7.85 19.89
N ASN A 55 9.79 -7.62 21.08
CA ASN A 55 9.42 -8.33 22.31
C ASN A 55 8.19 -7.74 23.02
N ALA A 56 7.61 -6.64 22.53
CA ALA A 56 6.37 -6.11 23.07
C ALA A 56 5.20 -7.00 22.65
N VAL A 57 4.28 -7.28 23.57
CA VAL A 57 3.04 -8.02 23.28
C VAL A 57 2.26 -7.26 22.21
N VAL A 58 1.93 -7.94 21.11
CA VAL A 58 1.09 -7.39 20.04
C VAL A 58 -0.36 -7.81 20.26
N SER A 59 -1.22 -6.81 20.39
CA SER A 59 -2.67 -6.95 20.61
C SER A 59 -3.51 -6.32 19.50
N ARG A 60 -2.94 -5.34 18.77
CA ARG A 60 -3.60 -4.67 17.63
C ARG A 60 -2.76 -4.77 16.39
N LEU A 61 -3.30 -5.45 15.39
CA LEU A 61 -2.73 -5.58 14.06
C LEU A 61 -3.74 -5.07 13.04
N ALA A 62 -3.25 -4.29 12.08
CA ALA A 62 -4.02 -3.87 10.91
C ALA A 62 -3.37 -4.42 9.64
N PHE A 63 -4.15 -4.61 8.59
CA PHE A 63 -3.66 -5.03 7.29
C PHE A 63 -4.48 -4.39 6.17
N GLY A 64 -3.89 -4.25 4.99
CA GLY A 64 -4.57 -3.64 3.84
C GLY A 64 -3.81 -3.84 2.54
N SER A 65 -4.51 -3.56 1.44
CA SER A 65 -4.00 -3.62 0.06
C SER A 65 -4.72 -2.59 -0.82
N CYS A 66 -4.34 -2.51 -2.10
CA CYS A 66 -5.03 -1.74 -3.13
C CYS A 66 -5.09 -0.22 -2.83
N ALA A 67 -3.98 0.35 -2.36
CA ALA A 67 -3.89 1.75 -1.98
C ALA A 67 -3.36 2.61 -3.14
N ASN A 68 -4.24 2.97 -4.09
CA ASN A 68 -3.87 3.84 -5.20
C ASN A 68 -3.35 5.20 -4.73
N GLN A 69 -2.03 5.40 -4.84
CA GLN A 69 -1.27 6.56 -4.38
C GLN A 69 -1.72 7.89 -4.98
N SER A 70 -2.50 7.86 -6.07
CA SER A 70 -3.06 9.04 -6.72
C SER A 70 -4.51 9.34 -6.31
N ALA A 71 -5.15 8.41 -5.59
CA ALA A 71 -6.51 8.57 -5.11
C ALA A 71 -6.53 9.16 -3.68
N ARG A 72 -7.68 9.69 -3.27
CA ARG A 72 -7.90 10.08 -1.87
C ARG A 72 -7.99 8.81 -1.01
N GLN A 73 -7.22 8.76 0.08
CA GLN A 73 -7.14 7.59 0.97
C GLN A 73 -7.59 7.96 2.40
N PRO A 74 -8.89 8.22 2.64
CA PRO A 74 -9.37 8.59 3.98
C PRO A 74 -9.29 7.43 4.98
N ILE A 75 -9.15 6.20 4.49
CA ILE A 75 -9.02 4.99 5.31
C ILE A 75 -7.85 5.07 6.30
N TRP A 76 -6.79 5.81 5.97
CA TRP A 76 -5.66 5.99 6.88
C TRP A 76 -6.04 6.66 8.19
N ASP A 77 -7.03 7.54 8.20
CA ASP A 77 -7.47 8.21 9.42
C ASP A 77 -8.05 7.18 10.40
N ALA A 78 -8.88 6.26 9.90
CA ALA A 78 -9.42 5.16 10.70
C ALA A 78 -8.35 4.15 11.14
N ILE A 79 -7.38 3.84 10.28
CA ILE A 79 -6.27 2.94 10.65
C ILE A 79 -5.39 3.58 11.73
N VAL A 80 -5.11 4.88 11.63
CA VAL A 80 -4.35 5.61 12.66
C VAL A 80 -5.12 5.68 13.97
N GLU A 81 -6.44 5.88 13.93
CA GLU A 81 -7.30 5.88 15.12
C GLU A 81 -7.36 4.50 15.79
N PHE A 82 -7.30 3.41 15.01
CA PHE A 82 -7.19 2.04 15.53
C PHE A 82 -5.87 1.80 16.30
N ASP A 83 -4.86 2.65 16.11
CA ASP A 83 -3.56 2.60 16.78
C ASP A 83 -2.90 1.20 16.73
N PRO A 84 -2.67 0.64 15.52
CA PRO A 84 -2.06 -0.68 15.38
C PRO A 84 -0.58 -0.64 15.76
N GLN A 85 -0.13 -1.72 16.40
CA GLN A 85 1.29 -1.94 16.70
C GLN A 85 2.03 -2.45 15.46
N VAL A 86 1.33 -3.21 14.60
CA VAL A 86 1.81 -3.71 13.32
C VAL A 86 0.79 -3.41 12.22
N PHE A 87 1.26 -2.88 11.09
CA PHE A 87 0.50 -2.75 9.86
C PHE A 87 1.12 -3.64 8.78
N ILE A 88 0.30 -4.51 8.17
CA ILE A 88 0.72 -5.42 7.11
C ILE A 88 0.18 -4.97 5.76
N TRP A 89 1.09 -4.61 4.86
CA TRP A 89 0.78 -4.50 3.43
C TRP A 89 0.62 -5.88 2.80
N LEU A 90 -0.54 -6.10 2.17
CA LEU A 90 -0.87 -7.33 1.45
C LEU A 90 -0.73 -7.18 -0.08
N GLY A 91 -0.15 -6.08 -0.56
CA GLY A 91 0.05 -5.83 -1.98
C GLY A 91 -0.83 -4.72 -2.55
N ASP A 92 -0.62 -4.40 -3.82
CA ASP A 92 -1.05 -3.14 -4.44
C ASP A 92 -0.81 -1.92 -3.53
N ASN A 93 0.38 -1.85 -2.95
CA ASN A 93 0.82 -0.75 -2.09
C ASN A 93 0.92 0.54 -2.91
N ILE A 94 1.24 0.38 -4.19
CA ILE A 94 1.07 1.35 -5.27
C ILE A 94 0.47 0.68 -6.51
N TYR A 95 -0.17 1.49 -7.34
CA TYR A 95 -0.51 1.12 -8.70
C TYR A 95 0.68 1.49 -9.58
N GLY A 96 1.56 0.53 -9.87
CA GLY A 96 2.88 0.75 -10.47
C GLY A 96 2.97 0.52 -11.99
N ASP A 97 1.95 -0.03 -12.63
CA ASP A 97 1.89 -0.23 -14.08
C ASP A 97 1.09 0.88 -14.78
N ASN A 98 1.20 0.95 -16.10
CA ASN A 98 0.52 1.95 -16.91
C ASN A 98 -0.60 1.33 -17.73
N ARG A 99 -1.74 2.03 -17.80
CA ARG A 99 -2.92 1.59 -18.55
C ARG A 99 -3.11 2.43 -19.81
N ARG A 100 -3.09 1.78 -20.98
CA ARG A 100 -3.45 2.42 -22.25
C ARG A 100 -4.95 2.73 -22.30
N PRO A 101 -5.36 3.83 -22.96
CA PRO A 101 -6.77 4.10 -23.23
C PRO A 101 -7.34 2.99 -24.12
N LEU A 102 -8.63 2.70 -23.94
CA LEU A 102 -9.34 1.74 -24.80
C LEU A 102 -9.31 2.24 -26.25
N ARG A 103 -8.85 1.39 -27.17
CA ARG A 103 -8.88 1.64 -28.62
C ARG A 103 -9.44 0.42 -29.33
N LEU A 104 -10.52 0.63 -30.09
CA LEU A 104 -11.22 -0.43 -30.85
C LEU A 104 -10.72 -0.54 -32.30
N PHE A 105 -10.16 0.54 -32.86
CA PHE A 105 -9.73 0.61 -34.24
C PHE A 105 -8.28 1.09 -34.34
N GLY A 106 -7.59 0.69 -35.42
CA GLY A 106 -6.20 1.07 -35.72
C GLY A 106 -5.18 -0.04 -35.48
N VAL A 107 -3.91 0.25 -35.82
CA VAL A 107 -2.79 -0.71 -35.71
C VAL A 107 -2.53 -1.12 -34.25
N GLU A 108 -2.76 -0.20 -33.30
CA GLU A 108 -2.60 -0.41 -31.86
C GLU A 108 -3.92 -0.69 -31.12
N ALA A 109 -4.84 -1.43 -31.73
CA ALA A 109 -6.09 -1.81 -31.07
C ALA A 109 -5.82 -2.63 -29.79
N THR A 110 -6.45 -2.25 -28.68
CA THR A 110 -6.38 -2.97 -27.39
C THR A 110 -7.51 -3.98 -27.24
N ILE A 111 -8.52 -3.94 -28.13
CA ILE A 111 -9.66 -4.85 -28.19
C ILE A 111 -9.85 -5.29 -29.66
N GLY A 112 -9.97 -6.60 -29.90
CA GLY A 112 -10.21 -7.19 -31.22
C GLY A 112 -9.91 -8.69 -31.25
N PRO A 113 -10.26 -9.41 -32.34
CA PRO A 113 -9.94 -10.83 -32.51
C PRO A 113 -8.43 -11.10 -32.55
N TRP A 114 -7.64 -10.08 -32.89
CA TRP A 114 -6.19 -10.07 -32.79
C TRP A 114 -5.81 -8.97 -31.79
N LYS A 115 -5.37 -9.37 -30.59
CA LYS A 115 -4.93 -8.44 -29.54
C LYS A 115 -3.58 -7.86 -29.94
N ASN A 116 -3.58 -6.73 -30.64
CA ASN A 116 -2.37 -6.17 -31.23
C ASN A 116 -1.48 -5.44 -30.22
N THR A 117 -2.04 -4.91 -29.12
CA THR A 117 -1.25 -4.23 -28.09
C THR A 117 -1.77 -4.55 -26.69
N PRO A 118 -0.89 -4.92 -25.74
CA PRO A 118 -1.27 -5.10 -24.34
C PRO A 118 -1.88 -3.83 -23.74
N ARG A 119 -2.98 -3.99 -22.98
CA ARG A 119 -3.65 -2.88 -22.29
C ARG A 119 -2.77 -2.25 -21.21
N PHE A 120 -2.03 -3.09 -20.50
CA PHE A 120 -1.10 -2.70 -19.45
C PHE A 120 0.34 -2.81 -19.93
N PHE A 121 1.19 -1.91 -19.48
CA PHE A 121 2.63 -1.91 -19.78
C PHE A 121 3.41 -1.43 -18.55
N PRO A 122 4.66 -1.87 -18.37
CA PRO A 122 5.40 -1.56 -17.17
C PRO A 122 5.80 -0.09 -17.11
N SER A 123 5.85 0.46 -15.90
CA SER A 123 6.47 1.76 -15.66
C SER A 123 7.99 1.67 -15.72
N THR A 124 8.64 2.79 -16.00
CA THR A 124 10.10 2.90 -15.83
C THR A 124 10.48 2.85 -14.34
N GLU A 125 11.74 2.54 -14.02
CA GLU A 125 12.23 2.59 -12.63
C GLU A 125 11.97 3.96 -11.98
N VAL A 126 12.19 5.04 -12.72
CA VAL A 126 11.99 6.43 -12.25
C VAL A 126 10.52 6.67 -11.91
N GLU A 127 9.61 6.23 -12.77
CA GLU A 127 8.17 6.36 -12.55
C GLU A 127 7.70 5.52 -11.36
N LEU A 128 8.15 4.26 -11.26
CA LEU A 128 7.80 3.37 -10.15
C LEU A 128 8.31 3.92 -8.81
N ARG A 129 9.56 4.42 -8.78
CA ARG A 129 10.14 5.11 -7.61
C ARG A 129 9.32 6.34 -7.20
N ARG A 130 8.90 7.16 -8.17
CA ARG A 130 8.04 8.33 -7.90
C ARG A 130 6.70 7.92 -7.29
N ARG A 131 6.10 6.82 -7.76
CA ARG A 131 4.83 6.32 -7.22
C ARG A 131 4.96 5.85 -5.77
N TYR A 132 6.05 5.16 -5.43
CA TYR A 132 6.35 4.82 -4.03
C TYR A 132 6.58 6.06 -3.15
N GLN A 133 7.26 7.08 -3.67
CA GLN A 133 7.43 8.36 -2.96
C GLN A 133 6.08 9.04 -2.70
N LEU A 134 5.18 9.05 -3.69
CA LEU A 134 3.82 9.57 -3.53
C LEU A 134 3.05 8.81 -2.45
N ALA A 135 3.09 7.48 -2.47
CA ALA A 135 2.46 6.65 -1.43
C ALA A 135 3.02 6.96 -0.04
N LYS A 136 4.34 7.02 0.11
CA LYS A 136 4.99 7.41 1.39
C LYS A 136 4.61 8.81 1.86
N SER A 137 4.32 9.72 0.94
CA SER A 137 3.95 11.10 1.24
C SER A 137 2.48 11.30 1.61
N GLN A 138 1.64 10.27 1.50
CA GLN A 138 0.24 10.34 1.92
C GLN A 138 0.17 10.71 3.41
N PRO A 139 -0.48 11.83 3.81
CA PRO A 139 -0.40 12.32 5.18
C PRO A 139 -0.82 11.29 6.23
N GLY A 140 -1.88 10.54 5.98
CA GLY A 140 -2.36 9.50 6.89
C GLY A 140 -1.37 8.33 7.04
N TYR A 141 -0.82 7.83 5.92
CA TYR A 141 0.20 6.78 5.94
C TYR A 141 1.52 7.25 6.58
N GLY A 142 1.90 8.51 6.35
CA GLY A 142 3.03 9.14 7.02
C GLY A 142 2.88 9.14 8.55
N ARG A 143 1.69 9.49 9.07
CA ARG A 143 1.40 9.41 10.50
C ARG A 143 1.42 7.97 11.04
N LEU A 144 0.88 7.01 10.28
CA LEU A 144 0.91 5.59 10.64
C LEU A 144 2.36 5.09 10.82
N ARG A 145 3.22 5.36 9.84
CA ARG A 145 4.65 4.95 9.86
C ARG A 145 5.44 5.51 11.04
N GLN A 146 5.01 6.64 11.61
CA GLN A 146 5.67 7.24 12.78
C GLN A 146 5.38 6.52 14.08
N ARG A 147 4.45 5.56 14.14
CA ARG A 147 4.01 4.92 15.40
C ARG A 147 3.89 3.40 15.29
N THR A 148 3.72 2.89 14.08
CA THR A 148 3.42 1.50 13.79
C THR A 148 4.59 0.84 13.08
N ARG A 149 4.85 -0.43 13.42
CA ARG A 149 5.75 -1.27 12.62
C ARG A 149 5.07 -1.59 11.29
N VAL A 150 5.64 -1.17 10.17
CA VAL A 150 5.14 -1.52 8.84
C VAL A 150 5.93 -2.70 8.29
N ILE A 151 5.22 -3.75 7.89
CA ILE A 151 5.76 -4.91 7.15
C ILE A 151 4.88 -5.18 5.92
N GLY A 152 5.32 -6.03 5.01
CA GLY A 152 4.45 -6.47 3.93
C GLY A 152 5.12 -7.08 2.72
N THR A 153 4.26 -7.39 1.74
CA THR A 153 4.57 -7.98 0.44
C THR A 153 3.99 -7.10 -0.69
N TRP A 154 4.12 -7.52 -1.95
CA TRP A 154 3.54 -6.87 -3.12
C TRP A 154 2.33 -7.64 -3.68
N ASP A 155 1.62 -7.00 -4.62
CA ASP A 155 0.90 -7.71 -5.67
C ASP A 155 1.31 -7.24 -7.07
N ASP A 156 0.56 -7.56 -8.13
CA ASP A 156 0.98 -7.36 -9.52
C ASP A 156 1.28 -5.89 -9.87
N HIS A 157 0.52 -4.96 -9.30
CA HIS A 157 0.72 -3.55 -9.59
C HIS A 157 2.04 -3.00 -9.02
N ASP A 158 2.45 -3.42 -7.81
CA ASP A 158 3.77 -3.10 -7.24
C ASP A 158 4.88 -3.86 -7.96
N TYR A 159 4.59 -5.10 -8.36
CA TYR A 159 5.50 -5.96 -9.10
C TYR A 159 5.86 -5.36 -10.46
N GLY A 160 4.97 -4.51 -11.00
CA GLY A 160 5.27 -3.55 -12.07
C GLY A 160 4.56 -3.85 -13.40
N LEU A 161 3.76 -4.91 -13.46
CA LEU A 161 2.94 -5.24 -14.63
C LEU A 161 1.78 -6.15 -14.20
N ASN A 162 0.54 -5.75 -14.57
CA ASN A 162 -0.68 -6.49 -14.29
C ASN A 162 -0.58 -7.96 -14.68
N ASP A 163 -1.02 -8.86 -13.79
CA ASP A 163 -0.98 -10.33 -13.92
C ASP A 163 0.41 -10.93 -14.23
N ALA A 164 1.51 -10.20 -14.03
CA ALA A 164 2.84 -10.70 -14.35
C ALA A 164 3.39 -11.62 -13.24
N GLY A 165 4.24 -12.56 -13.67
CA GLY A 165 4.90 -13.54 -12.83
C GLY A 165 6.41 -13.57 -13.08
N LYS A 166 7.00 -14.76 -13.03
CA LYS A 166 8.46 -14.94 -13.13
C LYS A 166 9.06 -14.46 -14.45
N GLU A 167 8.26 -14.36 -15.51
CA GLU A 167 8.64 -13.88 -16.84
C GLU A 167 8.91 -12.37 -16.90
N PHE A 168 8.47 -11.61 -15.90
CA PHE A 168 8.65 -10.17 -15.88
C PHE A 168 10.13 -9.78 -15.67
N GLY A 169 10.75 -9.18 -16.69
CA GLY A 169 12.15 -8.76 -16.63
C GLY A 169 12.46 -7.66 -15.62
N GLY A 170 11.46 -6.87 -15.19
CA GLY A 170 11.62 -5.76 -14.25
C GLY A 170 11.59 -6.16 -12.77
N LYS A 171 11.34 -7.43 -12.44
CA LYS A 171 11.05 -7.88 -11.06
C LYS A 171 12.12 -7.55 -10.03
N ASN A 172 13.41 -7.58 -10.40
CA ASN A 172 14.51 -7.23 -9.49
C ASN A 172 14.52 -5.74 -9.14
N ILE A 173 14.15 -4.89 -10.10
CA ILE A 173 14.02 -3.45 -9.89
C ILE A 173 12.83 -3.20 -8.95
N SER A 174 11.69 -3.85 -9.21
CA SER A 174 10.51 -3.77 -8.35
C SER A 174 10.83 -4.25 -6.93
N GLN A 175 11.62 -5.33 -6.76
CA GLN A 175 11.99 -5.87 -5.43
C GLN A 175 12.73 -4.84 -4.61
N ARG A 176 13.77 -4.27 -5.19
CA ARG A 176 14.56 -3.22 -4.55
C ARG A 176 13.67 -2.04 -4.15
N LEU A 177 12.81 -1.58 -5.06
CA LEU A 177 11.94 -0.43 -4.78
C LEU A 177 10.87 -0.72 -3.71
N LEU A 178 10.30 -1.92 -3.67
CA LEU A 178 9.39 -2.32 -2.59
C LEU A 178 10.12 -2.37 -1.25
N LEU A 179 11.32 -2.98 -1.20
CA LEU A 179 12.09 -3.07 0.04
C LEU A 179 12.53 -1.68 0.53
N ASP A 180 12.90 -0.77 -0.37
CA ASP A 180 13.12 0.63 -0.05
C ASP A 180 11.83 1.30 0.45
N PHE A 181 10.67 0.98 -0.13
CA PHE A 181 9.38 1.47 0.33
C PHE A 181 9.02 0.98 1.74
N LEU A 182 9.37 -0.25 2.09
CA LEU A 182 9.13 -0.82 3.42
C LEU A 182 10.19 -0.40 4.46
N ASP A 183 11.15 0.46 4.08
CA ASP A 183 12.29 0.84 4.91
C ASP A 183 13.10 -0.39 5.39
N GLU A 184 13.19 -1.43 4.54
CA GLU A 184 13.93 -2.65 4.84
C GLU A 184 15.44 -2.36 4.99
N PRO A 185 16.11 -2.84 6.05
CA PRO A 185 17.54 -2.63 6.24
C PRO A 185 18.40 -3.07 5.05
N GLU A 186 19.49 -2.36 4.77
CA GLU A 186 20.40 -2.65 3.64
C GLU A 186 21.10 -4.00 3.75
N ASP A 187 21.33 -4.48 4.96
CA ASP A 187 21.97 -5.77 5.25
C ASP A 187 20.99 -6.95 5.29
N SER A 188 19.68 -6.68 5.19
CA SER A 188 18.61 -7.68 5.28
C SER A 188 18.79 -8.84 4.29
N PRO A 189 18.53 -10.10 4.72
CA PRO A 189 18.53 -11.24 3.81
C PRO A 189 17.51 -11.08 2.68
N ARG A 190 16.42 -10.31 2.87
CA ARG A 190 15.41 -10.04 1.83
C ARG A 190 15.99 -9.33 0.61
N ARG A 191 17.09 -8.57 0.77
CA ARG A 191 17.80 -7.90 -0.33
C ARG A 191 18.73 -8.83 -1.12
N LYS A 192 18.97 -10.04 -0.62
CA LYS A 192 19.88 -11.05 -1.22
C LYS A 192 19.13 -12.27 -1.77
N GLN A 193 17.87 -12.46 -1.40
CA GLN A 193 17.04 -13.55 -1.88
C GLN A 193 16.24 -13.17 -3.13
N ALA A 194 15.65 -14.17 -3.78
CA ALA A 194 14.74 -14.01 -4.90
C ALA A 194 13.29 -13.92 -4.41
N GLY A 195 12.70 -12.72 -4.45
CA GLY A 195 11.35 -12.44 -3.94
C GLY A 195 11.34 -11.77 -2.57
N VAL A 196 10.18 -11.27 -2.15
CA VAL A 196 10.02 -10.43 -0.94
C VAL A 196 9.41 -11.16 0.26
N TYR A 197 9.25 -12.47 0.20
CA TYR A 197 8.72 -13.26 1.32
C TYR A 197 9.58 -13.10 2.59
N ALA A 198 8.95 -13.13 3.76
CA ALA A 198 9.61 -12.94 5.05
C ALA A 198 8.74 -13.44 6.20
N SER A 199 9.33 -13.67 7.37
CA SER A 199 8.60 -13.95 8.60
C SER A 199 9.02 -13.01 9.72
N TYR A 200 8.09 -12.73 10.63
CA TYR A 200 8.28 -11.90 11.81
C TYR A 200 7.65 -12.60 13.01
N VAL A 201 8.31 -12.55 14.15
CA VAL A 201 7.74 -13.01 15.44
C VAL A 201 7.69 -11.82 16.37
N PHE A 202 6.50 -11.55 16.89
CA PHE A 202 6.24 -10.48 17.84
C PHE A 202 5.81 -11.04 19.18
N GLY A 203 6.11 -10.32 20.27
CA GLY A 203 5.72 -10.67 21.63
C GLY A 203 6.75 -11.55 22.36
N PRO A 204 6.64 -11.61 23.70
CA PRO A 204 7.44 -12.51 24.52
C PRO A 204 6.93 -13.95 24.41
N HIS A 205 7.75 -14.91 24.83
CA HIS A 205 7.37 -16.32 24.91
C HIS A 205 6.03 -16.51 25.65
N GLY A 206 5.14 -17.36 25.12
CA GLY A 206 3.78 -17.56 25.63
C GLY A 206 2.74 -16.52 25.19
N GLN A 207 3.15 -15.49 24.42
CA GLN A 207 2.27 -14.48 23.82
C GLN A 207 2.75 -14.12 22.40
N GLN A 208 3.36 -15.09 21.72
CA GLN A 208 4.00 -14.85 20.43
C GLN A 208 3.00 -14.88 19.27
N VAL A 209 3.08 -13.88 18.40
CA VAL A 209 2.38 -13.83 17.12
C VAL A 209 3.41 -13.91 16.01
N LYS A 210 3.34 -14.98 15.22
CA LYS A 210 4.12 -15.15 13.98
C LYS A 210 3.34 -14.63 12.80
N VAL A 211 3.98 -13.81 11.97
CA VAL A 211 3.45 -13.36 10.68
C VAL A 211 4.37 -13.88 9.58
N ILE A 212 3.84 -14.68 8.67
CA ILE A 212 4.51 -15.21 7.49
C ILE A 212 3.96 -14.46 6.28
N LEU A 213 4.80 -13.71 5.58
CA LEU A 213 4.47 -12.99 4.36
C LEU A 213 4.89 -13.81 3.15
N LEU A 214 3.94 -14.16 2.30
CA LEU A 214 4.20 -14.83 1.03
C LEU A 214 4.44 -13.80 -0.09
N ASP A 215 5.38 -14.12 -0.97
CA ASP A 215 5.49 -13.58 -2.31
C ASP A 215 4.77 -14.51 -3.27
N THR A 216 3.80 -14.00 -4.04
CA THR A 216 3.01 -14.80 -5.00
C THR A 216 3.30 -14.41 -6.46
N ARG A 217 4.38 -13.67 -6.70
CA ARG A 217 4.71 -13.07 -8.00
C ARG A 217 6.06 -13.51 -8.53
N TYR A 218 7.11 -13.43 -7.72
CA TYR A 218 8.50 -13.52 -8.20
C TYR A 218 8.82 -14.83 -8.94
N HIS A 219 8.30 -15.93 -8.40
CA HIS A 219 8.50 -17.29 -8.92
C HIS A 219 7.29 -17.84 -9.66
N ARG A 220 6.17 -17.09 -9.68
CA ARG A 220 4.89 -17.58 -10.18
C ARG A 220 4.96 -17.88 -11.66
N ASP A 221 4.50 -19.06 -12.04
CA ASP A 221 4.29 -19.48 -13.42
C ASP A 221 3.11 -18.75 -14.08
N PRO A 222 3.04 -18.70 -15.42
CA PRO A 222 1.94 -18.06 -16.14
C PRO A 222 0.56 -18.55 -15.68
N LEU A 223 -0.43 -17.66 -15.62
CA LEU A 223 -1.79 -17.97 -15.16
C LEU A 223 -2.53 -19.03 -15.97
N SER A 224 -2.07 -19.29 -17.20
CA SER A 224 -2.57 -20.34 -18.08
C SER A 224 -1.97 -21.72 -17.78
N SER A 225 -1.14 -21.83 -16.75
CA SER A 225 -0.48 -23.07 -16.34
C SER A 225 -0.92 -23.52 -14.95
N ASP A 226 -0.73 -24.82 -14.66
CA ASP A 226 -0.81 -25.40 -13.31
C ASP A 226 0.60 -25.58 -12.74
N GLY A 227 1.40 -24.52 -12.87
CA GLY A 227 2.78 -24.45 -12.41
C GLY A 227 2.89 -24.07 -10.93
N THR A 228 4.00 -23.44 -10.54
CA THR A 228 4.25 -23.00 -9.17
C THR A 228 3.83 -21.54 -8.94
N ILE A 229 3.43 -21.20 -7.71
CA ILE A 229 3.27 -19.80 -7.27
C ILE A 229 4.52 -19.37 -6.51
N LEU A 230 4.87 -20.11 -5.46
CA LEU A 230 5.97 -19.74 -4.56
C LEU A 230 7.34 -20.12 -5.13
N GLY A 231 7.39 -21.14 -5.98
CA GLY A 231 8.66 -21.74 -6.40
C GLY A 231 9.30 -22.57 -5.29
N LYS A 232 10.24 -23.42 -5.70
CA LYS A 232 10.89 -24.40 -4.81
C LYS A 232 11.54 -23.76 -3.58
N SER A 233 12.30 -22.68 -3.76
CA SER A 233 13.05 -22.06 -2.65
C SER A 233 12.14 -21.46 -1.58
N GLN A 234 11.01 -20.88 -1.97
CA GLN A 234 10.07 -20.30 -1.02
C GLN A 234 9.20 -21.38 -0.37
N TRP A 235 8.87 -22.47 -1.08
CA TRP A 235 8.23 -23.63 -0.45
C TRP A 235 9.11 -24.27 0.63
N GLU A 236 10.37 -24.55 0.32
CA GLU A 236 11.33 -25.10 1.30
C GLU A 236 11.54 -24.15 2.48
N TRP A 237 11.49 -22.84 2.26
CA TRP A 237 11.52 -21.85 3.32
C TRP A 237 10.23 -21.87 4.16
N LEU A 238 9.06 -21.87 3.52
CA LEU A 238 7.75 -21.87 4.19
C LEU A 238 7.59 -23.10 5.07
N GLU A 239 7.99 -24.27 4.56
CA GLU A 239 7.98 -25.53 5.32
C GLU A 239 8.81 -25.38 6.62
N LYS A 240 10.03 -24.85 6.54
CA LYS A 240 10.87 -24.59 7.72
C LYS A 240 10.25 -23.59 8.69
N GLU A 241 9.55 -22.57 8.17
CA GLU A 241 8.85 -21.62 9.03
C GLU A 241 7.67 -22.28 9.77
N LEU A 242 6.94 -23.18 9.13
CA LEU A 242 5.80 -23.88 9.72
C LEU A 242 6.22 -24.94 10.75
N TYR A 243 7.34 -25.63 10.51
CA TYR A 243 7.93 -26.59 11.46
C TYR A 243 8.90 -25.95 12.47
N GLY A 244 9.00 -24.62 12.47
CA GLY A 244 9.82 -23.87 13.43
C GLY A 244 9.25 -23.89 14.85
N PRO A 245 9.84 -23.11 15.77
CA PRO A 245 9.33 -22.97 17.13
C PRO A 245 7.84 -22.58 17.15
N GLU A 246 7.08 -23.21 18.05
CA GLU A 246 5.66 -22.92 18.21
C GLU A 246 5.43 -21.47 18.63
N THR A 247 4.33 -20.90 18.13
CA THR A 247 3.84 -19.56 18.51
C THR A 247 2.35 -19.67 18.79
N GLU A 248 1.83 -18.81 19.66
CA GLU A 248 0.42 -18.85 20.06
C GLU A 248 -0.51 -18.61 18.87
N ILE A 249 -0.09 -17.74 17.94
CA ILE A 249 -0.82 -17.43 16.72
C ILE A 249 0.15 -17.37 15.55
N THR A 250 -0.13 -18.10 14.48
CA THR A 250 0.54 -17.95 13.19
C THR A 250 -0.43 -17.39 12.14
N ILE A 251 -0.06 -16.26 11.55
CA ILE A 251 -0.78 -15.59 10.47
C ILE A 251 0.00 -15.78 9.18
N ILE A 252 -0.61 -16.37 8.16
CA ILE A 252 -0.04 -16.47 6.81
C ILE A 252 -0.72 -15.43 5.92
N ALA A 253 0.06 -14.47 5.44
CA ALA A 253 -0.38 -13.37 4.59
C ALA A 253 -0.06 -13.67 3.12
N SER A 254 -1.09 -13.62 2.28
CA SER A 254 -1.01 -13.81 0.83
C SER A 254 -1.60 -12.59 0.13
N SER A 255 -0.99 -12.15 -0.96
CA SER A 255 -1.50 -11.01 -1.76
C SER A 255 -2.70 -11.37 -2.61
N ILE A 256 -2.82 -12.64 -3.00
CA ILE A 256 -3.95 -13.17 -3.77
C ILE A 256 -4.85 -14.05 -2.90
N GLN A 257 -6.10 -14.24 -3.35
CA GLN A 257 -7.11 -14.98 -2.61
C GLN A 257 -6.73 -16.47 -2.43
N VAL A 258 -6.70 -16.94 -1.19
CA VAL A 258 -6.32 -18.33 -0.85
C VAL A 258 -7.50 -19.31 -0.97
N VAL A 259 -8.65 -18.97 -0.37
CA VAL A 259 -9.81 -19.88 -0.29
C VAL A 259 -10.68 -19.86 -1.55
N SER A 260 -10.71 -18.71 -2.24
CA SER A 260 -11.65 -18.46 -3.34
C SER A 260 -11.46 -19.42 -4.52
N ASN A 261 -12.51 -20.20 -4.80
CA ASN A 261 -12.65 -20.97 -6.04
C ASN A 261 -13.33 -20.17 -7.15
N LEU A 262 -13.92 -19.01 -6.83
CA LEU A 262 -14.80 -18.30 -7.77
C LEU A 262 -14.06 -17.98 -9.07
N SER A 263 -12.84 -17.47 -8.97
CA SER A 263 -12.01 -17.11 -10.13
C SER A 263 -11.50 -18.30 -10.95
N ALA A 264 -11.55 -19.52 -10.40
CA ALA A 264 -11.30 -20.77 -11.09
C ALA A 264 -12.59 -21.33 -11.76
N THR A 265 -13.77 -21.02 -11.21
CA THR A 265 -15.06 -21.51 -11.70
C THR A 265 -15.80 -20.56 -12.63
N THR A 266 -15.44 -19.27 -12.68
CA THR A 266 -16.10 -18.24 -13.51
C THR A 266 -15.32 -17.82 -14.75
N GLY A 267 -14.23 -18.51 -15.08
CA GLY A 267 -13.55 -18.33 -16.37
C GLY A 267 -14.48 -18.75 -17.53
N PRO A 268 -14.53 -18.02 -18.65
CA PRO A 268 -13.71 -16.86 -19.02
C PRO A 268 -14.29 -15.48 -18.64
N PHE A 269 -15.44 -15.40 -17.97
CA PHE A 269 -16.18 -14.14 -17.79
C PHE A 269 -15.69 -13.29 -16.60
N PHE A 270 -15.23 -13.93 -15.53
CA PHE A 270 -14.58 -13.26 -14.40
C PHE A 270 -13.25 -13.96 -14.11
N TYR A 271 -12.17 -13.21 -14.33
CA TYR A 271 -10.80 -13.69 -14.28
C TYR A 271 -10.07 -12.89 -13.19
N MET A 272 -9.81 -13.50 -12.03
CA MET A 272 -8.97 -12.89 -10.99
C MET A 272 -7.90 -13.89 -10.57
N GLU A 273 -6.74 -13.39 -10.18
CA GLU A 273 -5.66 -14.23 -9.68
C GLU A 273 -5.99 -14.76 -8.29
N SER A 274 -5.85 -16.08 -8.13
CA SER A 274 -6.09 -16.78 -6.88
C SER A 274 -5.33 -18.10 -6.85
N TRP A 275 -5.11 -18.62 -5.64
CA TRP A 275 -4.55 -19.94 -5.42
C TRP A 275 -5.39 -21.06 -6.06
N GLY A 276 -6.70 -20.82 -6.27
CA GLY A 276 -7.61 -21.76 -6.94
C GLY A 276 -7.22 -22.11 -8.39
N ARG A 277 -6.31 -21.33 -9.02
CA ARG A 277 -5.79 -21.62 -10.37
C ARG A 277 -4.61 -22.58 -10.40
N PHE A 278 -3.98 -22.79 -9.26
CA PHE A 278 -2.81 -23.64 -9.11
C PHE A 278 -3.17 -24.76 -8.12
N PRO A 279 -4.06 -25.69 -8.50
CA PRO A 279 -4.54 -26.74 -7.60
C PRO A 279 -3.42 -27.61 -7.02
N LYS A 280 -2.31 -27.83 -7.75
CA LYS A 280 -1.12 -28.52 -7.20
C LYS A 280 -0.50 -27.76 -6.03
N GLU A 281 -0.26 -26.45 -6.21
CA GLU A 281 0.28 -25.57 -5.16
C GLU A 281 -0.64 -25.51 -3.95
N ARG A 282 -1.96 -25.44 -4.18
CA ARG A 282 -2.92 -25.43 -3.07
C ARG A 282 -2.90 -26.74 -2.30
N SER A 283 -2.82 -27.88 -2.98
CA SER A 283 -2.82 -29.19 -2.33
C SER A 283 -1.52 -29.44 -1.55
N ALA A 284 -0.41 -28.83 -1.97
CA ALA A 284 0.85 -28.86 -1.24
C ALA A 284 0.77 -28.12 0.12
N SER A 285 -0.15 -27.16 0.28
CA SER A 285 -0.39 -26.48 1.56
C SER A 285 -1.25 -27.26 2.57
N THR A 286 -1.84 -28.38 2.15
CA THR A 286 -2.80 -29.17 2.96
C THR A 286 -2.27 -30.51 3.46
N ASN A 287 -1.05 -30.89 3.08
CA ASN A 287 -0.33 -32.07 3.58
C ASN A 287 0.73 -31.65 4.58
#